data_AF-A0A2G9LZ09-F1
#
_entry.id   AF-A0A2G9LZ09-F1
#
_cell.length_a   1.000
_cell.length_b   1.000
_cell.length_c   1.000
_cell.angle_alpha   90.00
_cell.angle_beta   90.00
_cell.angle_gamma   90.00
#
_symmetry.space_group_name_H-M   'P 1'
#
loop_
_entity.id
_entity.type
_entity.pdbx_description
1 polymer ?
#
loop_
_entity_poly.entity_id
_entity_poly.type
_entity_poly.pdbx_seq_one_letter_code
_entity_poly.pdbx_strand_id
1 'polypeptide(L)'
;MVNNKKAQVKVQQMAFMIIGLTIFFVLVGLFILSFAFSDLKQSKALLDEQEATLLVQKLANSPEFSCGAAFGTVKSNCVDLDKVWALKEKIEDYSEFWDINGIEIIKIYPSSSQECTNSNFPDCAYLTVLESKKLGIDKSTFVSLCRKESDGRRIYDKCEIGKLVVRFSNE
;
A
#
# COMPACT_ATOMS: atom_id res chain seq x y z
N MET A 1 -62.98 35.46 32.64
CA MET A 1 -61.85 34.72 32.04
C MET A 1 -62.36 33.34 31.62
N VAL A 2 -62.75 33.19 30.35
CA VAL A 2 -63.32 31.93 29.84
C VAL A 2 -62.18 30.91 29.70
N ASN A 3 -62.19 29.90 30.56
CA ASN A 3 -61.15 28.88 30.67
C ASN A 3 -61.37 27.81 29.59
N ASN A 4 -60.95 28.11 28.35
CA ASN A 4 -61.20 27.26 27.18
C ASN A 4 -60.17 26.10 27.08
N LYS A 5 -60.15 25.24 28.11
CA LYS A 5 -59.15 24.16 28.28
C LYS A 5 -59.11 23.15 27.14
N LYS A 6 -60.22 22.94 26.42
CA LYS A 6 -60.31 22.01 25.28
C LYS A 6 -59.47 22.45 24.08
N ALA A 7 -59.40 23.77 23.82
CA ALA A 7 -58.60 24.31 22.73
C ALA A 7 -57.09 24.16 23.02
N GLN A 8 -56.68 24.38 24.28
CA GLN A 8 -55.29 24.27 24.72
C GLN A 8 -54.74 22.83 24.61
N VAL A 9 -55.55 21.83 24.98
CA VAL A 9 -55.17 20.41 24.84
C VAL A 9 -54.97 20.03 23.37
N LYS A 10 -55.83 20.54 22.48
CA LYS A 10 -55.72 20.29 21.03
C LYS A 10 -54.44 20.90 20.43
N VAL A 11 -54.04 22.08 20.89
CA VAL A 11 -52.77 22.71 20.49
C VAL A 11 -51.57 21.89 20.95
N GLN A 12 -51.57 21.38 22.19
CA GLN A 12 -50.49 20.51 22.67
C GLN A 12 -50.40 19.20 21.87
N GLN A 13 -51.53 18.56 21.57
CA GLN A 13 -51.55 17.31 20.77
C GLN A 13 -50.98 17.51 19.37
N MET A 14 -51.30 18.63 18.70
CA MET A 14 -50.75 18.96 17.39
C MET A 14 -49.25 19.29 17.47
N ALA A 15 -48.80 19.95 18.54
CA ALA A 15 -47.38 20.24 18.75
C ALA A 15 -46.56 18.95 18.97
N PHE A 16 -47.05 18.01 19.78
CA PHE A 16 -46.39 16.71 19.97
C PHE A 16 -46.32 15.89 18.68
N MET A 17 -47.36 15.94 17.84
CA MET A 17 -47.35 15.31 16.52
C MET A 17 -46.24 15.89 15.63
N ILE A 18 -46.11 17.22 15.57
CA ILE A 18 -45.09 17.90 14.74
C ILE A 18 -43.68 17.59 15.26
N ILE A 19 -43.47 17.61 16.58
CA ILE A 19 -42.18 17.25 17.18
C ILE A 19 -41.82 15.79 16.85
N GLY A 20 -42.75 14.86 16.99
CA GLY A 20 -42.52 13.46 16.60
C GLY A 20 -42.16 13.29 15.12
N LEU A 21 -42.86 14.02 14.24
CA LEU A 21 -42.59 14.02 12.80
C LEU A 21 -41.18 14.57 12.48
N THR A 22 -40.80 15.68 13.10
CA THR A 22 -39.47 16.28 12.87
C THR A 22 -38.34 15.37 13.36
N ILE A 23 -38.48 14.75 14.54
CA ILE A 23 -37.50 13.78 15.05
C ILE A 23 -37.39 12.59 14.09
N PHE A 24 -38.51 12.08 13.58
CA PHE A 24 -38.51 10.99 12.61
C PHE A 24 -37.71 11.35 11.36
N PHE A 25 -37.95 12.52 10.76
CA PHE A 25 -37.18 12.97 9.59
C PHE A 25 -35.70 13.21 9.89
N VAL A 26 -35.36 13.73 11.08
CA VAL A 26 -33.95 13.87 11.51
C VAL A 26 -33.28 12.49 11.59
N LEU A 27 -33.93 11.49 12.18
CA LEU A 27 -33.37 10.14 12.28
C LEU A 27 -33.18 9.50 10.90
N VAL A 28 -34.15 9.63 10.00
CA VAL A 28 -34.03 9.16 8.61
C VAL A 28 -32.88 9.89 7.88
N GLY A 29 -32.76 11.20 8.08
CA GLY A 29 -31.67 11.99 7.51
C GLY A 29 -30.30 11.55 8.00
N LEU A 30 -30.14 11.35 9.31
CA LEU A 30 -28.90 10.83 9.91
C LEU A 30 -28.57 9.43 9.41
N PHE A 31 -29.57 8.57 9.24
CA PHE A 31 -29.40 7.23 8.69
C PHE A 31 -28.83 7.29 7.27
N ILE A 32 -29.43 8.09 6.36
CA ILE A 32 -28.94 8.25 4.99
C ILE A 32 -27.50 8.80 4.96
N LEU A 33 -27.21 9.82 5.79
CA LEU A 33 -25.86 10.39 5.90
C LEU A 33 -24.85 9.33 6.37
N SER A 34 -25.22 8.45 7.30
CA SER A 34 -24.32 7.40 7.80
C SER A 34 -23.89 6.41 6.72
N PHE A 35 -24.77 6.07 5.77
CA PHE A 35 -24.41 5.24 4.61
C PHE A 35 -23.48 5.99 3.67
N ALA A 36 -23.79 7.24 3.32
CA ALA A 36 -22.95 8.04 2.43
C ALA A 36 -21.52 8.24 2.98
N PHE A 37 -21.38 8.48 4.29
CA PHE A 37 -20.06 8.60 4.93
C PHE A 37 -19.28 7.28 4.96
N SER A 38 -19.97 6.13 5.01
CA SER A 38 -19.33 4.82 4.99
C SER A 38 -18.65 4.56 3.63
N ASP A 39 -19.33 4.90 2.53
CA ASP A 39 -18.79 4.77 1.17
C ASP A 39 -17.61 5.72 0.92
N LEU A 40 -17.66 6.93 1.48
CA LEU A 40 -16.54 7.88 1.42
C LEU A 40 -15.31 7.37 2.17
N LYS A 41 -15.52 6.77 3.35
CA LYS A 41 -14.43 6.16 4.14
C LYS A 41 -13.79 5.00 3.39
N GLN A 42 -14.58 4.15 2.75
CA GLN A 42 -14.09 3.06 1.92
C GLN A 42 -13.31 3.57 0.71
N SER A 43 -13.84 4.61 0.04
CA SER A 43 -13.18 5.23 -1.11
C SER A 43 -11.84 5.85 -0.74
N LYS A 44 -11.75 6.52 0.42
CA LYS A 44 -10.49 7.05 0.95
C LYS A 44 -9.47 5.93 1.22
N ALA A 45 -9.90 4.85 1.88
CA ALA A 45 -9.02 3.72 2.17
C ALA A 45 -8.46 3.06 0.89
N LEU A 46 -9.28 2.94 -0.15
CA LEU A 46 -8.87 2.40 -1.44
C LEU A 46 -7.90 3.34 -2.18
N LEU A 47 -8.13 4.65 -2.12
CA LEU A 47 -7.21 5.65 -2.70
C LEU A 47 -5.85 5.62 -1.97
N ASP A 48 -5.84 5.57 -0.65
CA ASP A 48 -4.61 5.48 0.15
C ASP A 48 -3.82 4.19 -0.15
N GLU A 49 -4.51 3.09 -0.47
CA GLU A 49 -3.88 1.82 -0.89
C GLU A 49 -3.30 1.88 -2.31
N GLN A 50 -4.02 2.51 -3.25
CA GLN A 50 -3.55 2.71 -4.62
C GLN A 50 -2.35 3.65 -4.68
N GLU A 51 -2.38 4.77 -3.95
CA GLU A 51 -1.26 5.70 -3.87
C GLU A 51 0.00 5.01 -3.35
N ALA A 52 -0.13 4.25 -2.26
CA ALA A 52 0.96 3.48 -1.70
C ALA A 52 1.54 2.45 -2.70
N THR A 53 0.67 1.76 -3.45
CA THR A 53 1.10 0.83 -4.49
C THR A 53 1.85 1.54 -5.61
N LEU A 54 1.38 2.71 -6.03
CA LEU A 54 2.04 3.53 -7.05
C LEU A 54 3.41 4.02 -6.62
N LEU A 55 3.59 4.40 -5.35
CA LEU A 55 4.90 4.80 -4.82
C LEU A 55 5.91 3.65 -4.85
N VAL A 56 5.50 2.45 -4.41
CA VAL A 56 6.36 1.26 -4.48
C VAL A 56 6.66 0.89 -5.94
N GLN A 57 5.68 1.03 -6.84
CA GLN A 57 5.89 0.80 -8.27
C GLN A 57 6.84 1.82 -8.90
N LYS A 58 6.80 3.09 -8.50
CA LYS A 58 7.77 4.09 -8.95
C LYS A 58 9.19 3.69 -8.56
N LEU A 59 9.39 3.17 -7.34
CA LEU A 59 10.68 2.63 -6.92
C LEU A 59 11.08 1.41 -7.76
N ALA A 60 10.17 0.45 -7.98
CA ALA A 60 10.44 -0.73 -8.80
C ALA A 60 10.83 -0.38 -10.25
N ASN A 61 10.31 0.72 -10.78
CA ASN A 61 10.59 1.20 -12.14
C ASN A 61 11.74 2.25 -12.20
N SER A 62 12.43 2.50 -11.09
CA SER A 62 13.62 3.35 -11.05
C SER A 62 14.79 2.71 -11.81
N PRO A 63 15.77 3.47 -12.33
CA PRO A 63 16.93 2.90 -13.02
C PRO A 63 17.73 1.88 -12.18
N GLU A 64 17.75 2.08 -10.86
CA GLU A 64 18.51 1.29 -9.88
C GLU A 64 17.87 -0.08 -9.64
N PHE A 65 16.54 -0.17 -9.73
CA PHE A 65 15.81 -1.43 -9.55
C PHE A 65 15.36 -2.05 -10.86
N SER A 66 15.03 -1.25 -11.88
CA SER A 66 14.31 -1.74 -13.06
C SER A 66 15.14 -2.66 -13.97
N CYS A 67 14.46 -3.64 -14.54
CA CYS A 67 15.00 -4.53 -15.57
C CYS A 67 15.35 -3.83 -16.90
N GLY A 68 14.74 -2.68 -17.18
CA GLY A 68 14.87 -1.97 -18.46
C GLY A 68 14.61 -2.88 -19.66
N ALA A 69 15.48 -2.83 -20.67
CA ALA A 69 15.45 -3.71 -21.84
C ALA A 69 16.39 -4.94 -21.71
N ALA A 70 17.02 -5.16 -20.54
CA ALA A 70 18.06 -6.17 -20.38
C ALA A 70 17.51 -7.62 -20.49
N PHE A 71 16.22 -7.83 -20.27
CA PHE A 71 15.56 -9.15 -20.21
C PHE A 71 14.58 -9.39 -21.38
N GLY A 72 14.98 -8.95 -22.58
CA GLY A 72 14.29 -9.17 -23.86
C GLY A 72 13.14 -8.22 -24.14
N THR A 73 12.13 -8.17 -23.27
CA THR A 73 11.02 -7.20 -23.34
C THR A 73 11.08 -6.20 -22.20
N VAL A 74 10.64 -4.97 -22.45
CA VAL A 74 10.47 -3.97 -21.38
C VAL A 74 9.33 -4.45 -20.48
N LYS A 75 9.68 -4.94 -19.29
CA LYS A 75 8.73 -5.40 -18.27
C LYS A 75 8.50 -4.27 -17.28
N SER A 76 7.24 -3.88 -17.09
CA SER A 76 6.85 -3.01 -15.97
C SER A 76 6.89 -3.80 -14.65
N ASN A 77 7.20 -3.13 -13.54
CA ASN A 77 7.29 -3.75 -12.20
C ASN A 77 8.24 -4.95 -12.17
N CYS A 78 9.38 -4.80 -12.83
CA CYS A 78 10.43 -5.80 -12.92
C CYS A 78 11.68 -5.28 -12.22
N VAL A 79 12.17 -6.04 -11.25
CA VAL A 79 13.35 -5.72 -10.45
C VAL A 79 14.51 -6.62 -10.88
N ASP A 80 15.62 -6.00 -11.28
CA ASP A 80 16.88 -6.65 -11.60
C ASP A 80 17.64 -6.94 -10.29
N LEU A 81 17.71 -8.22 -9.91
CA LEU A 81 18.36 -8.63 -8.67
C LEU A 81 19.86 -8.34 -8.66
N ASP A 82 20.52 -8.34 -9.82
CA ASP A 82 21.96 -8.08 -9.89
C ASP A 82 22.26 -6.60 -9.65
N LYS A 83 21.42 -5.71 -10.19
CA LYS A 83 21.50 -4.27 -9.90
C LYS A 83 21.21 -3.98 -8.44
N VAL A 84 20.15 -4.55 -7.88
CA VAL A 84 19.78 -4.31 -6.48
C VAL A 84 20.87 -4.82 -5.53
N TRP A 85 21.49 -5.95 -5.85
CA TRP A 85 22.60 -6.47 -5.06
C TRP A 85 23.81 -5.53 -5.10
N ALA A 86 24.17 -5.03 -6.28
CA ALA A 86 25.22 -4.02 -6.41
C ALA A 86 24.85 -2.72 -5.67
N LEU A 87 23.57 -2.31 -5.73
CA LEU A 87 23.05 -1.15 -5.01
C LEU A 87 23.16 -1.33 -3.50
N LYS A 88 22.91 -2.54 -2.96
CA LYS A 88 22.99 -2.81 -1.51
C LYS A 88 24.35 -2.41 -0.93
N GLU A 89 25.44 -2.61 -1.66
CA GLU A 89 26.79 -2.22 -1.22
C GLU A 89 27.01 -0.70 -1.20
N LYS A 90 26.17 0.06 -1.91
CA LYS A 90 26.23 1.52 -2.05
C LYS A 90 25.01 2.24 -1.49
N ILE A 91 24.12 1.53 -0.80
CA ILE A 91 22.82 2.05 -0.41
C ILE A 91 22.94 3.24 0.55
N GLU A 92 24.02 3.32 1.32
CA GLU A 92 24.30 4.45 2.20
C GLU A 92 24.45 5.76 1.43
N ASP A 93 25.05 5.72 0.23
CA ASP A 93 25.20 6.88 -0.66
C ASP A 93 23.84 7.38 -1.19
N TYR A 94 22.82 6.53 -1.16
CA TYR A 94 21.45 6.80 -1.62
C TYR A 94 20.46 7.03 -0.47
N SER A 95 20.94 7.07 0.77
CA SER A 95 20.07 7.15 1.96
C SER A 95 19.19 8.40 2.02
N GLU A 96 19.62 9.50 1.39
CA GLU A 96 18.84 10.75 1.29
C GLU A 96 18.11 10.90 -0.05
N PHE A 97 18.35 10.00 -1.02
CA PHE A 97 17.78 10.12 -2.36
C PHE A 97 16.31 9.74 -2.41
N TRP A 98 15.90 8.78 -1.55
CA TRP A 98 14.52 8.36 -1.40
C TRP A 98 14.03 8.67 0.01
N ASP A 99 12.87 9.32 0.13
CA ASP A 99 12.22 9.60 1.42
C ASP A 99 11.53 8.34 1.98
N ILE A 100 12.34 7.31 2.25
CA ILE A 100 11.91 6.00 2.71
C ILE A 100 12.84 5.52 3.83
N ASN A 101 12.26 4.85 4.82
CA ASN A 101 12.97 4.35 5.98
C ASN A 101 13.54 2.94 5.76
N GLY A 102 13.07 2.18 4.78
CA GLY A 102 13.55 0.82 4.55
C GLY A 102 13.07 0.21 3.24
N ILE A 103 13.87 -0.71 2.71
CA ILE A 103 13.57 -1.45 1.47
C ILE A 103 13.93 -2.91 1.69
N GLU A 104 12.98 -3.79 1.41
CA GLU A 104 13.14 -5.23 1.49
C GLU A 104 12.52 -5.90 0.25
N ILE A 105 13.20 -6.91 -0.28
CA ILE A 105 12.68 -7.73 -1.38
C ILE A 105 12.52 -9.15 -0.87
N ILE A 106 11.33 -9.71 -1.04
CA ILE A 106 10.97 -11.05 -0.56
C ILE A 106 10.64 -11.93 -1.77
N LYS A 107 11.30 -13.08 -1.89
CA LYS A 107 10.90 -14.11 -2.85
C LYS A 107 9.68 -14.84 -2.32
N ILE A 108 8.70 -15.08 -3.20
CA ILE A 108 7.51 -15.87 -2.83
C ILE A 108 7.85 -17.36 -2.77
N TYR A 109 8.79 -17.78 -3.59
CA TYR A 109 9.22 -19.17 -3.69
C TYR A 109 10.73 -19.23 -3.99
N PRO A 110 11.48 -20.18 -3.41
CA PRO A 110 11.05 -21.19 -2.44
C PRO A 110 10.78 -20.60 -1.04
N SER A 111 9.84 -21.20 -0.30
CA SER A 111 9.52 -20.77 1.07
C SER A 111 10.68 -21.06 2.02
N SER A 112 11.50 -20.05 2.27
CA SER A 112 12.61 -20.07 3.21
C SER A 112 12.53 -18.80 4.08
N SER A 113 13.32 -18.76 5.16
CA SER A 113 13.47 -17.59 6.04
C SER A 113 14.90 -17.08 6.07
N GLN A 114 15.72 -17.46 5.09
CA GLN A 114 17.13 -17.10 5.05
C GLN A 114 17.35 -15.76 4.33
N GLU A 115 18.06 -14.84 4.98
CA GLU A 115 18.49 -13.59 4.35
C GLU A 115 19.59 -13.83 3.31
N CYS A 116 19.56 -13.03 2.25
CA CYS A 116 20.60 -13.00 1.22
C CYS A 116 21.92 -12.39 1.75
N THR A 117 22.98 -13.18 1.70
CA THR A 117 24.38 -12.85 1.99
C THR A 117 25.26 -13.16 0.78
N ASN A 118 26.50 -12.66 0.79
CA ASN A 118 27.49 -12.93 -0.26
C ASN A 118 27.70 -14.43 -0.55
N SER A 119 27.45 -15.30 0.42
CA SER A 119 27.68 -16.74 0.29
C SER A 119 26.48 -17.52 -0.26
N ASN A 120 25.25 -17.01 -0.11
CA ASN A 120 24.04 -17.74 -0.49
C ASN A 120 23.21 -17.06 -1.60
N PHE A 121 23.56 -15.85 -2.01
CA PHE A 121 22.87 -15.16 -3.09
C PHE A 121 23.13 -15.84 -4.44
N PRO A 122 22.10 -16.20 -5.24
CA PRO A 122 20.67 -15.82 -5.19
C PRO A 122 19.73 -16.77 -4.42
N ASP A 123 20.22 -17.86 -3.86
CA ASP A 123 19.43 -18.93 -3.24
C ASP A 123 19.05 -18.58 -1.78
N CYS A 124 18.32 -17.49 -1.64
CA CYS A 124 17.88 -16.90 -0.37
C CYS A 124 16.42 -16.43 -0.46
N ALA A 125 15.78 -16.22 0.69
CA ALA A 125 14.35 -15.91 0.77
C ALA A 125 14.04 -14.42 0.69
N TYR A 126 14.84 -13.59 1.36
CA TYR A 126 14.64 -12.14 1.35
C TYR A 126 15.97 -11.39 1.36
N LEU A 127 15.93 -10.19 0.83
CA LEU A 127 17.05 -9.28 0.68
C LEU A 127 16.68 -7.95 1.33
N THR A 128 17.32 -7.65 2.47
CA THR A 128 17.27 -6.32 3.06
C THR A 128 18.21 -5.41 2.27
N VAL A 129 17.67 -4.41 1.58
CA VAL A 129 18.46 -3.45 0.80
C VAL A 129 18.80 -2.25 1.68
N LEU A 130 17.82 -1.71 2.39
CA LEU A 130 17.99 -0.60 3.34
C LEU A 130 17.41 -1.00 4.69
N GLU A 131 18.24 -1.02 5.72
CA GLU A 131 17.81 -1.31 7.09
C GLU A 131 16.98 -0.19 7.69
N SER A 132 15.87 -0.57 8.30
CA SER A 132 14.94 0.35 8.92
C SER A 132 15.41 0.84 10.28
N LYS A 133 15.94 2.08 10.33
CA LYS A 133 16.36 2.73 11.58
C LYS A 133 15.20 3.35 12.38
N LYS A 134 14.04 3.58 11.76
CA LYS A 134 12.86 4.23 12.36
C LYS A 134 11.60 3.39 12.17
N LEU A 135 10.58 3.60 13.02
CA LEU A 135 9.24 3.07 12.80
C LEU A 135 8.62 3.73 11.55
N GLY A 136 7.85 2.97 10.78
CA GLY A 136 7.25 3.42 9.53
C GLY A 136 6.07 2.55 9.09
N ILE A 137 5.44 2.94 7.99
CA ILE A 137 4.36 2.15 7.37
C ILE A 137 4.93 1.31 6.24
N ASP A 138 4.72 0.00 6.33
CA ASP A 138 5.10 -0.94 5.28
C ASP A 138 4.05 -0.96 4.18
N LYS A 139 4.50 -0.71 2.96
CA LYS A 139 3.73 -0.84 1.74
C LYS A 139 4.43 -1.84 0.83
N SER A 140 3.67 -2.62 0.10
CA SER A 140 4.25 -3.67 -0.73
C SER A 140 3.53 -3.86 -2.05
N THR A 141 4.26 -4.29 -3.08
CA THR A 141 3.70 -4.67 -4.37
C THR A 141 4.40 -5.92 -4.90
N PHE A 142 3.69 -6.67 -5.76
CA PHE A 142 4.27 -7.82 -6.44
C PHE A 142 5.10 -7.37 -7.64
N VAL A 143 6.27 -7.98 -7.79
CA VAL A 143 7.25 -7.63 -8.82
C VAL A 143 7.85 -8.89 -9.44
N SER A 144 8.31 -8.78 -10.68
CA SER A 144 9.13 -9.83 -11.32
C SER A 144 10.58 -9.62 -10.91
N LEU A 145 11.17 -10.55 -10.16
CA LEU A 145 12.58 -10.54 -9.80
C LEU A 145 13.38 -11.26 -10.87
N CYS A 146 14.18 -10.53 -11.65
CA CYS A 146 14.92 -11.09 -12.78
C CYS A 146 16.43 -11.08 -12.55
N ARG A 147 17.10 -12.08 -13.11
CA ARG A 147 18.56 -12.25 -13.14
C ARG A 147 18.96 -12.96 -14.43
N LYS A 148 20.19 -12.70 -14.89
CA LYS A 148 20.82 -13.54 -15.92
C LYS A 148 21.54 -14.71 -15.27
N GLU A 149 21.15 -15.92 -15.63
CA GLU A 149 21.84 -17.14 -15.24
C GLU A 149 22.56 -17.77 -16.44
N SER A 150 23.57 -18.60 -16.14
CA SER A 150 24.33 -19.32 -17.15
C SER A 150 24.47 -20.77 -16.75
N ASP A 151 24.00 -21.67 -17.62
CA ASP A 151 24.19 -23.12 -17.48
C ASP A 151 25.45 -23.58 -18.26
N GLY A 152 26.48 -22.72 -18.32
CA GLY A 152 27.76 -22.97 -18.99
C GLY A 152 27.72 -22.96 -20.53
N ARG A 153 26.57 -23.15 -21.17
CA ARG A 153 26.41 -23.17 -22.64
C ARG A 153 25.60 -22.01 -23.19
N ARG A 154 24.69 -21.45 -22.39
CA ARG A 154 23.80 -20.35 -22.77
C ARG A 154 23.52 -19.47 -21.57
N ILE A 155 23.50 -18.17 -21.79
CA ILE A 155 22.98 -17.19 -20.84
C ILE A 155 21.49 -17.06 -21.10
N TYR A 156 20.68 -17.16 -20.06
CA TYR A 156 19.24 -17.03 -20.14
C TYR A 156 18.70 -16.11 -19.04
N ASP A 157 17.52 -15.58 -19.28
CA ASP A 157 16.80 -14.72 -18.34
C ASP A 157 15.96 -15.59 -17.41
N LYS A 158 16.24 -15.54 -16.11
CA LYS A 158 15.43 -16.17 -15.07
C LYS A 158 14.65 -15.09 -14.34
N CYS A 159 13.33 -15.19 -14.34
CA CYS A 159 12.45 -14.28 -13.64
C CYS A 159 11.51 -15.04 -12.72
N GLU A 160 11.49 -14.66 -11.45
CA GLU A 160 10.68 -15.25 -10.39
C GLU A 160 9.70 -14.20 -9.86
N ILE A 161 8.62 -14.63 -9.19
CA ILE A 161 7.68 -13.70 -8.58
C ILE A 161 8.18 -13.37 -7.17
N GLY A 162 8.28 -12.07 -6.89
CA GLY A 162 8.63 -11.54 -5.59
C GLY A 162 7.67 -10.47 -5.12
N LYS A 163 7.94 -9.99 -3.91
CA LYS A 163 7.26 -8.87 -3.28
C LYS A 163 8.31 -7.83 -2.91
N LEU A 164 8.16 -6.62 -3.40
CA LEU A 164 8.94 -5.47 -2.97
C LEU A 164 8.19 -4.80 -1.82
N VAL A 165 8.85 -4.64 -0.68
CA VAL A 165 8.34 -3.98 0.52
C VAL A 165 9.15 -2.72 0.75
N VAL A 166 8.46 -1.60 0.91
CA VAL A 166 9.05 -0.29 1.18
C VAL A 166 8.41 0.25 2.43
N ARG A 167 9.25 0.69 3.35
CA ARG A 167 8.83 1.33 4.59
C ARG A 167 8.94 2.83 4.44
N PHE A 168 7.82 3.53 4.52
CA PHE A 168 7.77 4.99 4.45
C PHE A 168 7.90 5.60 5.84
N SER A 169 8.44 6.82 5.92
CA SER A 169 8.42 7.61 7.15
C SER A 169 7.00 8.00 7.51
N ASN A 170 6.72 8.04 8.82
CA ASN A 170 5.40 8.29 9.38
C ASN A 170 5.34 9.67 10.04
N GLU A 171 5.92 10.67 9.38
CA GLU A 171 5.87 12.09 9.78
C GLU A 171 4.70 12.80 9.09
#